data_AF-A0A8J4C6V4-F1
#
_entry.id   AF-A0A8J4C6V4-F1
#
_cell.length_a   1.000
_cell.length_b   1.000
_cell.length_c   1.000
_cell.angle_alpha   90.00
_cell.angle_beta   90.00
_cell.angle_gamma   90.00
#
_symmetry.space_group_name_H-M   'P 1'
#
loop_
_entity.id
_entity.type
_entity.pdbx_description
1 polymer ?
#
loop_
_entity_poly.entity_id
_entity_poly.type
_entity_poly.pdbx_seq_one_letter_code
_entity_poly.pdbx_strand_id
1 'polypeptide(L)'
;MNPRRGFIIGLAATALILMLSASTVSAVDTAMCEQAGRDLPNNPDIKAFKDCAYSTLTPRCCRKLLPFAKYYDCLDVPTYRDQVNNFLKDTKKTIDNVMDECAG
;
A
#
# COMPACT_ATOMS: atom_id res chain seq x y z
N MET A 1 -22.06 53.44 43.57
CA MET A 1 -20.67 53.04 43.83
C MET A 1 -20.47 51.63 43.31
N ASN A 2 -19.55 51.45 42.36
CA ASN A 2 -19.11 50.13 41.88
C ASN A 2 -18.37 49.36 42.98
N PRO A 3 -18.47 48.03 42.94
CA PRO A 3 -17.26 47.20 42.87
C PRO A 3 -17.37 46.29 41.63
N ARG A 4 -16.63 46.49 40.53
CA ARG A 4 -15.21 46.14 40.28
C ARG A 4 -14.79 44.72 40.70
N ARG A 5 -14.60 43.91 39.64
CA ARG A 5 -13.63 42.80 39.46
C ARG A 5 -14.09 41.45 40.07
N GLY A 6 -14.02 40.31 39.38
CA GLY A 6 -13.16 39.95 38.26
C GLY A 6 -13.72 38.82 37.40
N PHE A 7 -12.97 38.58 36.33
CA PHE A 7 -13.31 37.93 35.07
C PHE A 7 -13.82 36.48 35.13
N ILE A 8 -14.78 36.24 34.24
CA ILE A 8 -15.26 34.97 33.69
C ILE A 8 -14.14 34.31 32.87
N ILE A 9 -13.74 33.08 33.20
CA ILE A 9 -13.27 32.07 32.23
C ILE A 9 -13.69 30.68 32.74
N GLY A 10 -14.97 30.34 32.54
CA GLY A 10 -15.43 28.96 32.60
C GLY A 10 -15.22 28.33 31.23
N LEU A 11 -14.10 27.63 31.04
CA LEU A 11 -13.80 26.90 29.81
C LEU A 11 -14.69 25.66 29.72
N ALA A 12 -15.81 25.82 29.02
CA ALA A 12 -16.52 24.74 28.36
C ALA A 12 -15.67 24.23 27.18
N ALA A 13 -15.36 22.93 27.15
CA ALA A 13 -15.21 22.15 25.91
C ALA A 13 -14.98 20.67 26.25
N THR A 14 -16.08 19.93 26.30
CA THR A 14 -16.15 18.52 25.95
C THR A 14 -15.48 18.25 24.60
N ALA A 15 -14.45 17.40 24.55
CA ALA A 15 -14.08 16.64 23.36
C ALA A 15 -13.14 15.48 23.74
N LEU A 16 -13.64 14.61 24.60
CA LEU A 16 -13.17 13.24 24.71
C LEU A 16 -13.69 12.52 23.46
N ILE A 17 -12.86 12.27 22.45
CA ILE A 17 -12.95 11.18 21.45
C ILE A 17 -11.62 11.23 20.68
N LEU A 18 -10.62 10.53 21.21
CA LEU A 18 -9.53 10.02 20.38
C LEU A 18 -10.11 8.82 19.63
N MET A 19 -10.76 9.05 18.48
CA MET A 19 -10.96 7.98 17.50
C MET A 19 -9.59 7.63 16.94
N LEU A 20 -8.88 6.77 17.67
CA LEU A 20 -7.83 5.95 17.10
C LEU A 20 -8.55 4.97 16.17
N SER A 21 -8.73 5.38 14.92
CA SER A 21 -9.11 4.50 13.83
C SER A 21 -7.94 3.56 13.58
N ALA A 22 -7.73 2.61 14.49
CA ALA A 22 -6.94 1.43 14.24
C ALA A 22 -7.73 0.62 13.22
N SER A 23 -7.53 0.95 11.95
CA SER A 23 -7.97 0.12 10.84
C SER A 23 -7.47 -1.29 11.13
N THR A 24 -8.38 -2.19 11.45
CA THR A 24 -8.15 -3.63 11.47
C THR A 24 -7.86 -4.03 10.03
N VAL A 25 -6.62 -3.79 9.57
CA VAL A 25 -6.07 -4.44 8.40
C VAL A 25 -6.04 -5.91 8.77
N SER A 26 -6.88 -6.69 8.09
CA SER A 26 -6.93 -8.15 8.16
C SER A 26 -5.52 -8.73 8.18
N ALA A 27 -5.33 -9.84 8.89
CA ALA A 27 -4.04 -10.48 9.18
C ALA A 27 -3.33 -11.07 7.93
N VAL A 28 -3.20 -10.29 6.87
CA VAL A 28 -2.08 -10.40 5.96
C VAL A 28 -0.84 -10.25 6.83
N ASP A 29 0.08 -11.21 6.73
CA ASP A 29 1.32 -11.18 7.51
C ASP A 29 2.12 -9.92 7.12
N THR A 30 2.00 -8.88 7.95
CA THR A 30 2.62 -7.59 7.72
C THR A 30 4.13 -7.74 7.52
N ALA A 31 4.78 -8.67 8.23
CA ALA A 31 6.21 -8.91 8.09
C ALA A 31 6.54 -9.50 6.72
N MET A 32 5.70 -10.39 6.19
CA MET A 32 5.81 -10.90 4.83
C MET A 32 5.68 -9.78 3.78
N CYS A 33 4.77 -8.84 3.96
CA CYS A 33 4.54 -7.76 3.00
C CYS A 33 5.59 -6.65 3.07
N GLU A 34 6.13 -6.39 4.25
CA GLU A 34 7.32 -5.55 4.41
C GLU A 34 8.53 -6.19 3.72
N GLN A 35 8.71 -7.51 3.86
CA GLN A 35 9.76 -8.23 3.14
C GLN A 35 9.54 -8.16 1.64
N ALA A 36 8.31 -8.33 1.17
CA ALA A 36 7.96 -8.19 -0.23
C ALA A 36 8.34 -6.81 -0.78
N GLY A 37 8.12 -5.74 -0.01
CA GLY A 37 8.53 -4.38 -0.36
C GLY A 37 10.05 -4.22 -0.49
N ARG A 38 10.84 -4.90 0.36
CA ARG A 38 12.31 -4.93 0.28
C ARG A 38 12.82 -5.76 -0.91
N ASP A 39 12.15 -6.87 -1.20
CA ASP A 39 12.50 -7.75 -2.32
C ASP A 39 12.19 -7.09 -3.66
N LEU A 40 11.13 -6.29 -3.74
CA LEU A 40 10.60 -5.71 -4.98
C LEU A 40 11.66 -4.98 -5.85
N PRO A 41 12.44 -4.00 -5.34
CA PRO A 41 13.46 -3.34 -6.16
C PRO A 41 14.73 -4.18 -6.38
N ASN A 42 14.97 -5.17 -5.52
CA ASN A 42 16.25 -5.91 -5.46
C ASN A 42 16.18 -7.29 -6.14
N ASN A 43 14.98 -7.79 -6.43
CA ASN A 43 14.80 -9.11 -6.98
C ASN A 43 14.95 -9.10 -8.53
N PRO A 44 15.88 -9.88 -9.08
CA PRO A 44 16.12 -9.92 -10.52
C PRO A 44 14.91 -10.41 -11.33
N ASP A 45 14.05 -11.26 -10.76
CA ASP A 45 12.87 -11.78 -11.46
C ASP A 45 11.78 -10.72 -11.63
N ILE A 46 11.57 -9.85 -10.63
CA ILE A 46 10.66 -8.69 -10.72
C ILE A 46 11.19 -7.67 -11.72
N LYS A 47 12.50 -7.42 -11.74
CA LYS A 47 13.11 -6.56 -12.76
C LYS A 47 12.93 -7.15 -14.15
N ALA A 48 13.17 -8.45 -14.31
CA ALA A 48 12.94 -9.13 -15.58
C ALA A 48 11.46 -9.15 -15.99
N PHE A 49 10.52 -9.14 -15.05
CA PHE A 49 9.10 -8.92 -15.33
C PHE A 49 8.87 -7.52 -15.88
N LYS A 50 9.36 -6.48 -15.18
CA LYS A 50 9.21 -5.08 -15.59
C LYS A 50 9.73 -4.84 -17.00
N ASP A 51 10.91 -5.35 -17.30
CA ASP A 51 11.54 -5.22 -18.63
C ASP A 51 10.74 -5.98 -19.71
N CYS A 52 10.18 -7.14 -19.37
CA CYS A 52 9.35 -7.94 -20.27
C CYS A 52 7.99 -7.27 -20.55
N ALA A 53 7.37 -6.68 -19.51
CA ALA A 53 6.04 -6.10 -19.56
C ALA A 53 6.02 -4.63 -20.03
N TYR A 54 7.18 -4.03 -20.32
CA TYR A 54 7.33 -2.61 -20.64
C TYR A 54 6.42 -2.10 -21.76
N SER A 55 6.22 -2.90 -22.82
CA SER A 55 5.38 -2.53 -23.97
C SER A 55 4.11 -3.36 -24.10
N THR A 56 4.19 -4.66 -23.84
CA THR A 56 3.06 -5.59 -23.97
C THR A 56 3.19 -6.66 -22.92
N LEU A 57 2.13 -6.81 -22.13
CA LEU A 57 2.05 -7.88 -21.14
C LEU A 57 1.66 -9.17 -21.88
N THR A 58 2.50 -10.19 -21.76
CA THR A 58 2.30 -11.50 -22.41
C THR A 58 2.27 -12.60 -21.35
N PRO A 59 1.67 -13.77 -21.64
CA PRO A 59 1.70 -14.90 -20.70
C PRO A 59 3.13 -15.32 -20.31
N ARG A 60 4.11 -15.12 -21.21
CA ARG A 60 5.52 -15.38 -20.92
C ARG A 60 6.08 -14.43 -19.87
N CYS A 61 5.67 -13.15 -19.89
CA CYS A 61 6.05 -12.19 -18.86
C CYS A 61 5.38 -12.54 -17.52
N CYS A 62 4.10 -12.89 -17.52
CA CYS A 62 3.36 -13.28 -16.32
C CYS A 62 4.02 -14.43 -15.55
N ARG A 63 4.61 -15.42 -16.26
CA ARG A 63 5.34 -16.52 -15.60
C ARG A 63 6.50 -16.07 -14.71
N LYS A 64 7.05 -14.86 -14.94
CA LYS A 64 8.11 -14.28 -14.09
C LYS A 64 7.59 -13.82 -12.73
N LEU A 65 6.28 -13.66 -12.58
CA LEU A 65 5.62 -13.33 -11.32
C LEU A 65 5.30 -14.56 -10.46
N LEU A 66 5.40 -15.78 -11.00
CA LEU A 66 5.09 -17.01 -10.25
C LEU A 66 5.84 -17.13 -8.92
N PRO A 67 7.14 -16.80 -8.81
CA PRO A 67 7.85 -16.84 -7.53
C PRO A 67 7.33 -15.83 -6.48
N PHE A 68 6.55 -14.84 -6.92
CA PHE A 68 5.99 -13.77 -6.09
C PHE A 68 4.50 -13.95 -5.81
N ALA A 69 3.87 -15.03 -6.29
CA ALA A 69 2.47 -15.34 -5.99
C ALA A 69 2.19 -15.36 -4.47
N LYS A 70 3.18 -15.75 -3.65
CA LYS A 70 3.12 -15.69 -2.18
C LYS A 70 2.89 -14.29 -1.61
N TYR A 71 3.13 -13.24 -2.39
CA TYR A 71 2.93 -11.85 -1.99
C TYR A 71 1.68 -11.23 -2.63
N TYR A 72 0.82 -12.00 -3.30
CA TYR A 72 -0.40 -11.46 -3.92
C TYR A 72 -1.37 -10.91 -2.86
N ASP A 73 -1.51 -11.58 -1.73
CA ASP A 73 -2.32 -11.09 -0.60
C ASP A 73 -1.75 -9.78 -0.02
N CYS A 74 -0.46 -9.50 -0.20
CA CYS A 74 0.13 -8.22 0.20
C CYS A 74 -0.38 -7.05 -0.63
N LEU A 75 -0.95 -7.29 -1.82
CA LEU A 75 -1.53 -6.23 -2.66
C LEU A 75 -2.80 -5.61 -2.04
N ASP A 76 -3.40 -6.26 -1.03
CA ASP A 76 -4.47 -5.68 -0.21
C ASP A 76 -3.94 -4.65 0.80
N VAL A 77 -2.63 -4.67 1.10
CA VAL A 77 -1.97 -3.66 1.93
C VAL A 77 -1.68 -2.43 1.06
N PRO A 78 -2.30 -1.26 1.33
CA PRO A 78 -2.20 -0.09 0.44
C PRO A 78 -0.76 0.35 0.19
N THR A 79 0.08 0.34 1.23
CA THR A 79 1.49 0.74 1.12
C THR A 79 2.29 -0.17 0.19
N TYR A 80 2.08 -1.49 0.26
CA TYR A 80 2.78 -2.42 -0.63
C TYR A 80 2.27 -2.30 -2.07
N ARG A 81 0.94 -2.18 -2.23
CA ARG A 81 0.31 -1.92 -3.53
C ARG A 81 0.87 -0.66 -4.21
N ASP A 82 1.04 0.42 -3.45
CA ASP A 82 1.64 1.66 -3.95
C ASP A 82 3.11 1.49 -4.36
N GLN A 83 3.89 0.70 -3.61
CA GLN A 83 5.26 0.37 -3.98
C GLN A 83 5.32 -0.39 -5.31
N VAL A 84 4.43 -1.37 -5.50
CA VAL A 84 4.32 -2.12 -6.76
C VAL A 84 3.92 -1.21 -7.92
N ASN A 85 2.91 -0.35 -7.75
CA ASN A 85 2.52 0.62 -8.78
C ASN A 85 3.65 1.60 -9.12
N ASN A 86 4.36 2.11 -8.11
CA ASN A 86 5.52 2.98 -8.31
C ASN A 86 6.65 2.27 -9.06
N PHE A 87 6.86 0.98 -8.80
CA PHE A 87 7.82 0.18 -9.53
C PHE A 87 7.41 -0.02 -11.00
N LEU A 88 6.11 -0.22 -11.26
CA LEU A 88 5.56 -0.42 -12.61
C LEU A 88 5.34 0.87 -13.39
N LYS A 89 5.51 2.06 -12.79
CA LYS A 89 5.21 3.37 -13.41
C LYS A 89 5.78 3.56 -14.82
N ASP A 90 6.92 2.92 -15.12
CA ASP A 90 7.60 3.03 -16.40
C ASP A 90 7.04 2.05 -17.47
N THR A 91 6.24 1.06 -17.09
CA THR A 91 5.77 -0.04 -17.96
C THR A 91 4.42 0.16 -18.63
N LYS A 92 3.80 1.35 -18.50
CA LYS A 92 2.41 1.63 -18.92
C LYS A 92 1.35 0.68 -18.31
N LYS A 93 1.72 -0.18 -17.36
CA LYS A 93 0.86 -1.14 -16.69
C LYS A 93 0.65 -0.73 -15.24
N THR A 94 -0.57 -0.91 -14.75
CA THR A 94 -0.87 -0.84 -13.31
C THR A 94 -0.86 -2.23 -12.71
N ILE A 95 -0.80 -2.32 -11.39
CA ILE A 95 -0.94 -3.62 -10.71
C ILE A 95 -2.29 -4.29 -11.03
N ASP A 96 -3.37 -3.52 -11.22
CA ASP A 96 -4.66 -4.06 -11.62
C ASP A 96 -4.59 -4.72 -13.00
N ASN A 97 -3.96 -4.05 -13.98
CA ASN A 97 -3.76 -4.66 -15.30
C ASN A 97 -2.93 -5.94 -15.22
N VAL A 98 -1.93 -5.95 -14.34
CA VAL A 98 -1.08 -7.14 -14.15
C VAL A 98 -1.86 -8.27 -13.50
N MET A 99 -2.68 -8.00 -12.49
CA MET A 99 -3.49 -9.03 -11.84
C MET A 99 -4.55 -9.60 -12.77
N ASP A 100 -5.25 -8.75 -13.53
CA ASP A 100 -6.25 -9.18 -14.50
C ASP A 100 -5.66 -10.08 -15.60
N GLU A 101 -4.46 -9.75 -16.10
CA GLU A 101 -3.84 -10.48 -17.21
C GLU A 101 -2.97 -11.67 -16.77
N CYS A 102 -2.44 -11.69 -15.54
CA CYS A 102 -1.46 -12.69 -15.07
C CYS A 102 -1.95 -13.61 -13.95
N ALA A 103 -2.96 -13.22 -13.18
CA ALA A 103 -3.50 -14.00 -12.07
C ALA A 103 -4.93 -14.52 -12.32
N GLY A 104 -5.56 -14.10 -13.43
CA GLY A 104 -6.84 -14.60 -13.92
C GLY A 104 -6.76 -15.93 -14.67
#